data_AF-A0A945J4B9-F1
#
_entry.id   AF-A0A945J4B9-F1
#
_cell.length_a   1.000
_cell.length_b   1.000
_cell.length_c   1.000
_cell.angle_alpha   90.00
_cell.angle_beta   90.00
_cell.angle_gamma   90.00
#
_symmetry.space_group_name_H-M   'P 1'
#
loop_
_entity.id
_entity.type
_entity.pdbx_description
1 polymer ?
#
loop_
_entity_poly.entity_id
_entity_poly.type
_entity_poly.pdbx_seq_one_letter_code
_entity_poly.pdbx_strand_id
1 'polypeptide(L)'
;AFKFFLGQTIIHIITIYNLRNKANPWVLIPLMVMAIPVLAPGFMVRPHLWTTLFFTIFILLLHKGLEENPKILLWIPLLMLIWVNCHGGVVAGLGIFFAVTLTESIRSLMSGEKLNQPLMIAFVASCLMVLINPSGIELWEFFYHSLSQSRNISEWNSVPLWGTEFIFLKILTILFLITLFLPGKKQSWKIVMVFLVIYFGFKHQRHTILTAIVLTFYLPLVLSKGLILWGENYSHLFKTGNWMVPAQLILLVFMCLQFLDGYKKYSQNQFKILVEPQVYPSYLIQFMKENEFKGNILVPFDWGEYLIWKLPDSNISIDGRFRTAYPETIINWNQKVYSIKNPDTKLLNQYPTDFIVTRKKVTPNNYLANNEEWIKIYEDLIASLFVKKNHDAILKDFNNDRFIHPKNPPSYSFP
;
A
#
# COMPACT_ATOMS: atom_id res chain seq x y z
N ALA A 1 -19.15 -3.10 2.96
CA ALA A 1 -19.93 -2.21 2.07
C ALA A 1 -19.05 -1.13 1.41
N PHE A 2 -18.59 -0.11 2.14
CA PHE A 2 -17.88 1.05 1.58
C PHE A 2 -16.76 0.71 0.56
N LYS A 3 -15.80 -0.14 0.92
CA LYS A 3 -14.71 -0.57 0.03
C LYS A 3 -15.17 -1.21 -1.27
N PHE A 4 -16.24 -2.00 -1.20
CA PHE A 4 -16.80 -2.66 -2.37
C PHE A 4 -17.40 -1.62 -3.30
N PHE A 5 -18.17 -0.66 -2.78
CA PHE A 5 -18.70 0.45 -3.57
C PHE A 5 -17.60 1.31 -4.19
N LEU A 6 -16.52 1.58 -3.44
CA LEU A 6 -15.37 2.32 -3.96
C LEU A 6 -14.68 1.56 -5.10
N GLY A 7 -14.44 0.26 -4.93
CA GLY A 7 -13.89 -0.60 -5.97
C GLY A 7 -14.78 -0.66 -7.21
N GLN A 8 -16.09 -0.83 -7.03
CA GLN A 8 -17.06 -0.80 -8.12
C GLN A 8 -17.03 0.54 -8.85
N THR A 9 -16.92 1.65 -8.14
CA THR A 9 -16.82 2.99 -8.74
C THR A 9 -15.59 3.12 -9.63
N ILE A 10 -14.43 2.62 -9.18
CA ILE A 10 -13.18 2.63 -9.96
C ILE A 10 -13.33 1.77 -11.22
N ILE A 11 -13.82 0.55 -11.08
CA ILE A 11 -14.04 -0.37 -12.21
C ILE A 11 -15.07 0.21 -13.19
N HIS A 12 -16.12 0.83 -12.68
CA HIS A 12 -17.14 1.49 -13.47
C HIS A 12 -16.58 2.63 -14.32
N ILE A 13 -15.78 3.52 -13.71
CA ILE A 13 -15.12 4.65 -14.40
C ILE A 13 -14.24 4.13 -15.54
N ILE A 14 -13.37 3.15 -15.24
CA ILE A 14 -12.43 2.57 -16.21
C ILE A 14 -13.18 1.90 -17.37
N THR A 15 -14.19 1.08 -17.07
CA THR A 15 -14.96 0.35 -18.09
C THR A 15 -15.75 1.32 -18.98
N ILE A 16 -16.44 2.33 -18.41
CA ILE A 16 -17.13 3.34 -19.22
C ILE A 16 -16.16 4.12 -20.10
N TYR A 17 -15.03 4.55 -19.55
CA TYR A 17 -14.02 5.27 -20.32
C TYR A 17 -13.55 4.45 -21.53
N ASN A 18 -13.19 3.18 -21.31
CA ASN A 18 -12.71 2.30 -22.38
C ASN A 18 -13.79 2.03 -23.44
N LEU A 19 -15.03 1.71 -23.04
CA LEU A 19 -16.11 1.41 -23.99
C LEU A 19 -16.54 2.64 -24.79
N ARG A 20 -16.59 3.83 -24.18
CA ARG A 20 -16.84 5.09 -24.91
C ARG A 20 -15.75 5.40 -25.93
N ASN A 21 -14.51 5.01 -25.62
CA ASN A 21 -13.36 5.11 -26.51
C ASN A 21 -13.19 3.89 -27.44
N LYS A 22 -14.28 3.12 -27.64
CA LYS A 22 -14.37 2.02 -28.60
C LYS A 22 -13.39 0.87 -28.32
N ALA A 23 -13.01 0.63 -27.06
CA ALA A 23 -12.34 -0.60 -26.67
C ALA A 23 -13.25 -1.79 -26.97
N ASN A 24 -12.66 -2.86 -27.51
CA ASN A 24 -13.34 -4.12 -27.73
C ASN A 24 -13.63 -4.78 -26.36
N PRO A 25 -14.90 -5.08 -26.01
CA PRO A 25 -15.28 -5.74 -24.76
C PRO A 25 -14.56 -7.07 -24.52
N TRP A 26 -14.28 -7.83 -25.58
CA TRP A 26 -13.56 -9.11 -25.50
C TRP A 26 -12.09 -8.96 -25.11
N VAL A 27 -11.53 -7.76 -25.26
CA VAL A 27 -10.20 -7.40 -24.76
C VAL A 27 -10.30 -6.79 -23.37
N LEU A 28 -11.26 -5.87 -23.19
CA LEU A 28 -11.45 -5.14 -21.94
C LEU A 28 -11.76 -6.08 -20.77
N ILE A 29 -12.72 -6.99 -20.92
CA ILE A 29 -13.19 -7.82 -19.81
C ILE A 29 -12.08 -8.72 -19.26
N PRO A 30 -11.34 -9.50 -20.07
CA PRO A 30 -10.22 -10.31 -19.56
C PRO A 30 -9.14 -9.48 -18.87
N LEU A 31 -8.79 -8.31 -19.42
CA LEU A 31 -7.81 -7.40 -18.81
C LEU A 31 -8.29 -6.90 -17.44
N MET A 32 -9.58 -6.54 -17.33
CA MET A 32 -10.17 -6.12 -16.05
C MET A 32 -10.22 -7.27 -15.04
N VAL A 33 -10.54 -8.49 -15.49
CA VAL A 33 -10.50 -9.70 -14.65
C VAL A 33 -9.10 -9.97 -14.09
N MET A 34 -8.04 -9.75 -14.89
CA MET A 34 -6.65 -9.85 -14.42
C MET A 34 -6.25 -8.68 -13.50
N ALA A 35 -6.74 -7.47 -13.76
CA ALA A 35 -6.38 -6.29 -13.00
C ALA A 35 -7.04 -6.23 -11.62
N ILE A 36 -8.28 -6.72 -11.46
CA ILE A 36 -9.02 -6.67 -10.19
C ILE A 36 -8.23 -7.34 -9.04
N PRO A 37 -7.65 -8.54 -9.18
CA PRO A 37 -6.79 -9.14 -8.16
C PRO A 37 -5.56 -8.30 -7.81
N VAL A 38 -4.98 -7.56 -8.77
CA VAL A 38 -3.84 -6.65 -8.52
C VAL A 38 -4.28 -5.42 -7.74
N LEU A 39 -5.49 -4.94 -7.97
CA LEU A 39 -6.08 -3.81 -7.26
C LEU A 39 -6.54 -4.18 -5.85
N ALA A 40 -6.95 -5.43 -5.62
CA ALA A 40 -7.59 -5.88 -4.38
C ALA A 40 -6.82 -5.55 -3.08
N PRO A 41 -5.47 -5.72 -2.99
CA PRO A 41 -4.71 -5.32 -1.80
C PRO A 41 -4.81 -3.83 -1.47
N GLY A 42 -5.08 -2.98 -2.46
CA GLY A 42 -5.31 -1.56 -2.27
C GLY A 42 -6.56 -1.23 -1.48
N PHE A 43 -7.49 -2.19 -1.35
CA PHE A 43 -8.77 -2.01 -0.67
C PHE A 43 -8.76 -2.40 0.82
N MET A 44 -7.62 -2.29 1.50
CA MET A 44 -7.54 -2.39 2.97
C MET A 44 -8.19 -1.18 3.66
N VAL A 45 -8.63 -1.28 4.95
CA VAL A 45 -9.27 -0.13 5.64
C VAL A 45 -8.15 0.84 6.03
N ARG A 46 -7.69 1.66 5.08
CA ARG A 46 -6.59 2.62 5.29
C ARG A 46 -6.87 3.88 4.46
N PRO A 47 -6.33 5.05 4.84
CA PRO A 47 -6.48 6.29 4.06
C PRO A 47 -6.01 6.16 2.58
N HIS A 48 -5.14 5.18 2.28
CA HIS A 48 -4.71 4.85 0.92
C HIS A 48 -5.87 4.54 -0.05
N LEU A 49 -7.05 4.12 0.43
CA LEU A 49 -8.25 3.94 -0.39
C LEU A 49 -8.58 5.18 -1.24
N TRP A 50 -8.44 6.36 -0.64
CA TRP A 50 -8.68 7.64 -1.32
C TRP A 50 -7.70 7.87 -2.47
N THR A 51 -6.44 7.42 -2.33
CA THR A 51 -5.45 7.50 -3.41
C THR A 51 -5.84 6.63 -4.59
N THR A 52 -6.37 5.43 -4.36
CA THR A 52 -6.82 4.57 -5.47
C THR A 52 -7.94 5.25 -6.28
N LEU A 53 -8.91 5.88 -5.61
CA LEU A 53 -9.98 6.62 -6.28
C LEU A 53 -9.46 7.90 -6.97
N PHE A 54 -8.78 8.78 -6.24
CA PHE A 54 -8.33 10.05 -6.78
C PHE A 54 -7.30 9.88 -7.89
N PHE A 55 -6.42 8.87 -7.81
CA PHE A 55 -5.53 8.54 -8.92
C PHE A 55 -6.31 8.05 -10.14
N THR A 56 -7.36 7.24 -9.98
CA THR A 56 -8.23 6.83 -11.10
C THR A 56 -8.88 8.04 -11.78
N ILE A 57 -9.43 8.98 -11.00
CA ILE A 57 -10.03 10.21 -11.51
C ILE A 57 -8.97 11.09 -12.17
N PHE A 58 -7.78 11.20 -11.58
CA PHE A 58 -6.65 11.94 -12.12
C PHE A 58 -6.22 11.42 -13.51
N ILE A 59 -6.05 10.10 -13.66
CA ILE A 59 -5.74 9.48 -14.95
C ILE A 59 -6.86 9.74 -15.96
N LEU A 60 -8.13 9.63 -15.57
CA LEU A 60 -9.27 9.98 -16.43
C LEU A 60 -9.20 11.44 -16.91
N LEU A 61 -8.93 12.39 -16.01
CA LEU A 61 -8.82 13.81 -16.33
C LEU A 61 -7.64 14.10 -17.26
N LEU A 62 -6.50 13.44 -17.07
CA LEU A 62 -5.36 13.53 -17.98
C LEU A 62 -5.72 13.08 -19.40
N HIS A 63 -6.34 11.90 -19.53
CA HIS A 63 -6.77 11.38 -20.82
C HIS A 63 -7.77 12.30 -21.51
N LYS A 64 -8.84 12.72 -20.81
CA LYS A 64 -9.83 13.65 -21.36
C LYS A 64 -9.23 15.01 -21.71
N GLY A 65 -8.34 15.50 -20.87
CA GLY A 65 -7.67 16.78 -21.05
C GLY A 65 -6.74 16.83 -22.26
N LEU A 66 -5.95 15.76 -22.45
CA LEU A 66 -4.96 15.71 -23.54
C LEU A 66 -5.54 15.24 -24.87
N GLU A 67 -6.63 14.47 -24.87
CA GLU A 67 -7.20 13.88 -26.09
C GLU A 67 -8.48 14.54 -26.56
N GLU A 68 -9.28 15.15 -25.67
CA GLU A 68 -10.59 15.72 -26.00
C GLU A 68 -10.62 17.24 -25.81
N ASN A 69 -10.44 17.72 -24.58
CA ASN A 69 -10.55 19.14 -24.25
C ASN A 69 -9.55 19.56 -23.16
N PRO A 70 -8.50 20.33 -23.51
CA PRO A 70 -7.49 20.81 -22.57
C PRO A 70 -8.02 21.52 -21.32
N LYS A 71 -9.19 22.18 -21.40
CA LYS A 71 -9.80 22.85 -20.23
C LYS A 71 -10.18 21.88 -19.11
N ILE A 72 -10.36 20.59 -19.41
CA ILE A 72 -10.66 19.56 -18.39
C ILE A 72 -9.50 19.40 -17.41
N LEU A 73 -8.26 19.68 -17.82
CA LEU A 73 -7.08 19.62 -16.95
C LEU A 73 -7.18 20.60 -15.78
N LEU A 74 -7.93 21.70 -15.92
CA LEU A 74 -8.13 22.71 -14.87
C LEU A 74 -8.93 22.19 -13.67
N TRP A 75 -9.52 20.99 -13.75
CA TRP A 75 -10.11 20.30 -12.60
C TRP A 75 -9.09 19.54 -11.75
N ILE A 76 -7.89 19.25 -12.27
CA ILE A 76 -6.86 18.52 -11.53
C ILE A 76 -6.39 19.27 -10.27
N PRO A 77 -6.20 20.60 -10.25
CA PRO A 77 -5.87 21.34 -9.03
C PRO A 77 -6.87 21.12 -7.90
N LEU A 78 -8.17 21.15 -8.19
CA LEU A 78 -9.22 20.90 -7.19
C LEU A 78 -9.15 19.45 -6.67
N LEU A 79 -8.89 18.49 -7.56
CA LEU A 79 -8.68 17.10 -7.16
C LEU A 79 -7.46 16.97 -6.24
N MET A 80 -6.35 17.66 -6.53
CA MET A 80 -5.12 17.62 -5.72
C MET A 80 -5.33 18.27 -4.34
N LEU A 81 -6.10 19.36 -4.26
CA LEU A 81 -6.50 20.01 -3.00
C LEU A 81 -7.24 19.03 -2.08
N ILE A 82 -8.21 18.30 -2.62
CA ILE A 82 -8.97 17.32 -1.84
C ILE A 82 -8.07 16.14 -1.47
N TRP A 83 -7.25 15.68 -2.42
CA TRP A 83 -6.40 14.51 -2.24
C TRP A 83 -5.31 14.72 -1.18
N VAL A 84 -4.61 15.86 -1.18
CA VAL A 84 -3.56 16.13 -0.20
C VAL A 84 -4.08 16.07 1.25
N ASN A 85 -5.34 16.50 1.47
CA ASN A 85 -5.99 16.47 2.77
C ASN A 85 -6.53 15.07 3.15
N CYS A 86 -6.57 14.11 2.22
CA CYS A 86 -7.00 12.74 2.48
C CYS A 86 -5.83 11.76 2.64
N HIS A 87 -4.78 11.88 1.82
CA HIS A 87 -3.66 10.93 1.84
C HIS A 87 -2.42 11.46 1.09
N GLY A 88 -1.22 11.18 1.62
CA GLY A 88 0.08 11.55 1.01
C GLY A 88 0.40 10.87 -0.33
N GLY A 89 -0.48 10.00 -0.83
CA GLY A 89 -0.38 9.43 -2.17
C GLY A 89 -0.49 10.45 -3.31
N VAL A 90 -0.90 11.69 -2.99
CA VAL A 90 -0.90 12.84 -3.91
C VAL A 90 0.46 13.04 -4.60
N VAL A 91 1.57 12.67 -3.94
CA VAL A 91 2.93 12.70 -4.51
C VAL A 91 3.05 11.86 -5.78
N ALA A 92 2.40 10.69 -5.81
CA ALA A 92 2.41 9.84 -7.01
C ALA A 92 1.66 10.54 -8.16
N GLY A 93 0.54 11.21 -7.86
CA GLY A 93 -0.18 12.04 -8.81
C GLY A 93 0.69 13.18 -9.36
N LEU A 94 1.35 13.94 -8.49
CA LEU A 94 2.24 15.04 -8.88
C LEU A 94 3.43 14.55 -9.72
N GLY A 95 4.06 13.43 -9.35
CA GLY A 95 5.18 12.86 -10.09
C GLY A 95 4.78 12.46 -11.53
N ILE A 96 3.62 11.81 -11.69
CA ILE A 96 3.07 11.50 -13.01
C ILE A 96 2.68 12.76 -13.76
N PHE A 97 2.07 13.74 -13.08
CA PHE A 97 1.64 14.99 -13.72
C PHE A 97 2.84 15.79 -14.26
N PHE A 98 3.92 15.84 -13.48
CA PHE A 98 5.19 16.42 -13.87
C PHE A 98 5.76 15.71 -15.10
N ALA A 99 5.84 14.37 -15.08
CA ALA A 99 6.38 13.61 -16.20
C ALA A 99 5.58 13.82 -17.50
N VAL A 100 4.25 13.84 -17.42
CA VAL A 100 3.36 14.12 -18.55
C VAL A 100 3.55 15.55 -19.06
N THR A 101 3.56 16.54 -18.17
CA THR A 101 3.75 17.96 -18.51
C THR A 101 5.11 18.20 -19.16
N LEU A 102 6.17 17.60 -18.62
CA LEU A 102 7.51 17.66 -19.18
C LEU A 102 7.56 17.01 -20.56
N THR A 103 6.98 15.82 -20.71
CA THR A 103 6.95 15.09 -22.00
C THR A 103 6.23 15.89 -23.08
N GLU A 104 5.08 16.47 -22.76
CA GLU A 104 4.32 17.31 -23.70
C GLU A 104 5.02 18.63 -24.01
N SER A 105 5.72 19.22 -23.04
CA SER A 105 6.52 20.43 -23.24
C SER A 105 7.70 20.17 -24.18
N ILE A 106 8.44 19.07 -23.97
CA ILE A 106 9.52 18.64 -24.87
C ILE A 106 8.97 18.36 -26.26
N ARG A 107 7.83 17.66 -26.38
CA ARG A 107 7.19 17.39 -27.67
C ARG A 107 6.87 18.69 -28.41
N SER A 108 6.24 19.64 -27.74
CA SER A 108 5.87 20.96 -28.29
C SER A 108 7.09 21.75 -28.77
N LEU A 109 8.19 21.73 -28.01
CA LEU A 109 9.45 22.37 -28.41
C LEU A 109 10.05 21.71 -29.65
N MET A 110 10.08 20.37 -29.70
CA MET A 110 10.65 19.62 -30.83
C MET A 110 9.80 19.69 -32.11
N SER A 111 8.47 19.74 -31.98
CA SER A 111 7.56 19.80 -33.13
C SER A 111 7.26 21.22 -33.61
N GLY A 112 7.60 22.25 -32.81
CA GLY A 112 7.19 23.63 -33.06
C GLY A 112 5.70 23.89 -32.81
N GLU A 113 4.97 22.91 -32.29
CA GLU A 113 3.56 23.09 -31.91
C GLU A 113 3.44 23.99 -30.67
N LYS A 114 2.33 24.73 -30.55
CA LYS A 114 2.08 25.55 -29.36
C LYS A 114 1.93 24.68 -28.11
N LEU A 115 2.54 25.13 -27.02
CA LEU A 115 2.43 24.48 -25.71
C LEU A 115 0.96 24.43 -25.26
N ASN A 116 0.56 23.31 -24.67
CA ASN A 116 -0.75 23.17 -24.05
C ASN A 116 -0.82 24.03 -22.77
N GLN A 117 -1.26 25.29 -22.91
CA GLN A 117 -1.33 26.23 -21.79
C GLN A 117 -2.19 25.71 -20.62
N PRO A 118 -3.40 25.13 -20.83
CA PRO A 118 -4.16 24.53 -19.74
C PRO A 118 -3.41 23.43 -18.97
N LEU A 119 -2.57 22.63 -19.64
CA LEU A 119 -1.74 21.63 -18.97
C LEU A 119 -0.74 22.28 -18.02
N MET A 120 -0.01 23.31 -18.49
CA MET A 120 0.98 24.01 -17.67
C MET A 120 0.32 24.74 -16.50
N ILE A 121 -0.80 25.44 -16.74
CA ILE A 121 -1.57 26.14 -15.71
C ILE A 121 -2.07 25.14 -14.66
N ALA A 122 -2.65 24.02 -15.10
CA ALA A 122 -3.15 22.99 -14.19
C ALA A 122 -2.02 22.35 -13.37
N PHE A 123 -0.84 22.13 -13.96
CA PHE A 123 0.31 21.59 -13.24
C PHE A 123 0.79 22.56 -12.15
N VAL A 124 1.04 23.82 -12.49
CA VAL A 124 1.48 24.84 -11.52
C VAL A 124 0.43 25.03 -10.42
N ALA A 125 -0.85 25.16 -10.78
CA ALA A 125 -1.93 25.29 -9.81
C ALA A 125 -2.04 24.05 -8.90
N SER A 126 -1.79 22.84 -9.42
CA SER A 126 -1.77 21.62 -8.60
C SER A 126 -0.66 21.61 -7.56
N CYS A 127 0.55 22.07 -7.93
CA CYS A 127 1.64 22.23 -6.96
C CYS A 127 1.28 23.22 -5.84
N LEU A 128 0.58 24.31 -6.17
CA LEU A 128 0.10 25.28 -5.18
C LEU A 128 -1.02 24.71 -4.29
N MET A 129 -1.96 23.97 -4.86
CA MET A 129 -3.08 23.37 -4.12
C MET A 129 -2.61 22.36 -3.07
N VAL A 130 -1.49 21.68 -3.32
CA VAL A 130 -0.88 20.75 -2.36
C VAL A 130 -0.38 21.47 -1.09
N LEU A 131 -0.08 22.76 -1.15
CA LEU A 131 0.29 23.56 0.02
C LEU A 131 -0.89 23.86 0.95
N ILE A 132 -2.13 23.68 0.48
CA ILE A 132 -3.34 23.95 1.25
C ILE A 132 -3.70 22.67 2.03
N ASN A 133 -2.92 22.40 3.07
CA ASN A 133 -3.08 21.30 4.01
C ASN A 133 -2.62 21.74 5.42
N PRO A 134 -2.98 21.04 6.52
CA PRO A 134 -2.62 21.45 7.88
C PRO A 134 -1.12 21.63 8.14
N SER A 135 -0.26 20.91 7.41
CA SER A 135 1.20 21.00 7.53
C SER A 135 1.84 21.99 6.53
N GLY A 136 1.06 22.61 5.64
CA GLY A 136 1.54 23.61 4.69
C GLY A 136 2.78 23.15 3.90
N ILE A 137 3.88 23.90 4.03
CA ILE A 137 5.17 23.63 3.37
C ILE A 137 5.94 22.48 4.01
N GLU A 138 5.75 22.21 5.31
CA GLU A 138 6.44 21.14 6.04
C GLU A 138 6.13 19.76 5.47
N LEU A 139 4.98 19.61 4.80
CA LEU A 139 4.63 18.39 4.09
C LEU A 139 5.62 18.05 2.96
N TRP A 140 6.16 19.06 2.28
CA TRP A 140 7.15 18.86 1.22
C TRP A 140 8.49 18.41 1.78
N GLU A 141 8.90 19.02 2.89
CA GLU A 141 10.08 18.59 3.65
C GLU A 141 9.93 17.14 4.12
N PHE A 142 8.76 16.79 4.67
CA PHE A 142 8.43 15.42 5.03
C PHE A 142 8.52 14.46 3.84
N PHE A 143 8.01 14.83 2.66
CA PHE A 143 8.14 14.00 1.47
C PHE A 143 9.60 13.81 1.05
N TYR A 144 10.40 14.88 1.03
CA TYR A 144 11.81 14.82 0.68
C TYR A 144 12.58 13.87 1.60
N HIS A 145 12.44 14.01 2.91
CA HIS A 145 13.09 13.13 3.88
C HIS A 145 12.53 11.72 3.85
N SER A 146 11.21 11.55 3.76
CA SER A 146 10.62 10.22 3.83
C SER A 146 10.83 9.39 2.56
N LEU A 147 10.95 10.00 1.38
CA LEU A 147 11.15 9.29 0.10
C LEU A 147 12.62 8.93 -0.16
N SER A 148 13.56 9.69 0.39
CA SER A 148 15.00 9.41 0.28
C SER A 148 15.46 8.24 1.16
N GLN A 149 14.68 7.89 2.18
CA GLN A 149 15.01 6.84 3.14
C GLN A 149 14.37 5.49 2.78
N SER A 150 15.17 4.43 2.83
CA SER A 150 14.68 3.06 2.66
C SER A 150 13.74 2.66 3.80
N ARG A 151 12.91 1.64 3.59
CA ARG A 151 11.98 1.13 4.61
C ARG A 151 12.11 -0.37 4.68
N ASN A 152 12.34 -0.90 5.88
CA ASN A 152 12.39 -2.33 6.12
C ASN A 152 10.98 -2.87 6.41
N ILE A 153 10.08 -2.70 5.45
CA ILE A 153 8.67 -3.13 5.52
C ILE A 153 8.37 -3.87 4.22
N SER A 154 7.76 -5.05 4.32
CA SER A 154 7.54 -5.97 3.18
C SER A 154 6.84 -5.32 1.97
N GLU A 155 5.84 -4.47 2.22
CA GLU A 155 5.10 -3.75 1.17
C GLU A 155 5.97 -2.80 0.31
N TRP A 156 7.17 -2.44 0.80
CA TRP A 156 8.14 -1.60 0.09
C TRP A 156 9.23 -2.39 -0.63
N ASN A 157 9.26 -3.72 -0.48
CA ASN A 157 10.17 -4.57 -1.24
C ASN A 157 9.80 -4.55 -2.72
N SER A 158 10.74 -4.95 -3.57
CA SER A 158 10.51 -5.13 -5.00
C SER A 158 9.57 -6.31 -5.27
N VAL A 159 8.91 -6.27 -6.42
CA VAL A 159 8.20 -7.43 -6.97
C VAL A 159 9.24 -8.40 -7.52
N PRO A 160 9.27 -9.67 -7.10
CA PRO A 160 10.19 -10.65 -7.65
C PRO A 160 9.90 -10.87 -9.13
N LEU A 161 10.93 -10.83 -9.97
CA LEU A 161 10.79 -11.02 -11.42
C LEU A 161 10.45 -12.47 -11.77
N TRP A 162 11.08 -13.41 -11.06
CA TRP A 162 10.89 -14.84 -11.21
C TRP A 162 9.84 -15.34 -10.21
N GLY A 163 9.14 -16.42 -10.54
CA GLY A 163 8.07 -16.98 -9.71
C GLY A 163 6.66 -16.55 -10.12
N THR A 164 5.66 -17.13 -9.46
CA THR A 164 4.22 -16.95 -9.78
C THR A 164 3.57 -15.83 -8.96
N GLU A 165 4.30 -15.21 -8.03
CA GLU A 165 3.84 -14.05 -7.28
C GLU A 165 3.59 -12.90 -8.26
N PHE A 166 2.52 -12.13 -8.02
CA PHE A 166 2.13 -11.00 -8.87
C PHE A 166 1.96 -11.36 -10.37
N ILE A 167 1.60 -12.62 -10.69
CA ILE A 167 1.53 -13.10 -12.07
C ILE A 167 0.67 -12.23 -12.99
N PHE A 168 -0.47 -11.73 -12.50
CA PHE A 168 -1.33 -10.86 -13.30
C PHE A 168 -0.67 -9.52 -13.62
N LEU A 169 0.06 -8.91 -12.69
CA LEU A 169 0.85 -7.71 -12.96
C LEU A 169 1.92 -7.98 -14.02
N LYS A 170 2.63 -9.12 -13.90
CA LYS A 170 3.66 -9.54 -14.87
C LYS A 170 3.05 -9.72 -16.27
N ILE A 171 1.90 -10.38 -16.38
CA ILE A 171 1.16 -10.54 -17.63
C ILE A 171 0.76 -9.18 -18.22
N LEU A 172 0.14 -8.29 -17.43
CA LEU A 172 -0.24 -6.95 -17.89
C LEU A 172 0.98 -6.13 -18.37
N THR A 173 2.13 -6.31 -17.72
CA THR A 173 3.40 -5.68 -18.09
C THR A 173 3.92 -6.24 -19.43
N ILE A 174 3.90 -7.56 -19.61
CA ILE A 174 4.27 -8.20 -20.88
C ILE A 174 3.35 -7.72 -22.01
N LEU A 175 2.04 -7.65 -21.77
CA LEU A 175 1.08 -7.12 -22.75
C LEU A 175 1.40 -5.67 -23.12
N PHE A 176 1.81 -4.83 -22.15
CA PHE A 176 2.29 -3.48 -22.46
C PHE A 176 3.52 -3.50 -23.36
N LEU A 177 4.52 -4.35 -23.07
CA LEU A 177 5.71 -4.48 -23.92
C LEU A 177 5.35 -4.91 -25.35
N ILE A 178 4.39 -5.83 -25.51
CA ILE A 178 3.86 -6.23 -26.82
C ILE A 178 3.25 -5.04 -27.56
N THR A 179 2.53 -4.13 -26.87
CA THR A 179 1.98 -2.93 -27.51
C THR A 179 3.04 -2.02 -28.11
N LEU A 180 4.30 -2.11 -27.67
CA LEU A 180 5.41 -1.34 -28.25
C LEU A 180 5.83 -1.87 -29.63
N PHE A 181 5.38 -3.05 -30.05
CA PHE A 181 5.65 -3.57 -31.40
C PHE A 181 4.43 -3.46 -32.31
N LEU A 182 3.27 -3.08 -31.78
CA LEU A 182 2.07 -2.87 -32.58
C LEU A 182 2.19 -1.60 -33.44
N PRO A 183 1.69 -1.65 -34.69
CA PRO A 183 1.66 -0.48 -35.56
C PRO A 183 0.70 0.59 -35.03
N GLY A 184 1.05 1.86 -35.26
CA GLY A 184 0.22 3.02 -34.89
C GLY A 184 1.01 4.14 -34.22
N LYS A 185 0.45 5.36 -34.24
CA LYS A 185 1.06 6.53 -33.58
C LYS A 185 1.00 6.36 -32.07
N LYS A 186 2.17 6.17 -31.44
CA LYS A 186 2.32 6.12 -29.98
C LYS A 186 2.41 7.53 -29.44
N GLN A 187 1.58 7.84 -28.44
CA GLN A 187 1.64 9.11 -27.73
C GLN A 187 2.72 8.99 -26.64
N SER A 188 3.78 9.80 -26.75
CA SER A 188 4.95 9.74 -25.86
C SER A 188 4.57 9.85 -24.39
N TRP A 189 3.66 10.76 -24.03
CA TRP A 189 3.21 10.95 -22.66
C TRP A 189 2.56 9.69 -22.05
N LYS A 190 1.80 8.91 -22.85
CA LYS A 190 1.21 7.63 -22.40
C LYS A 190 2.30 6.61 -22.12
N ILE A 191 3.28 6.48 -23.02
CA ILE A 191 4.37 5.52 -22.89
C ILE A 191 5.23 5.85 -21.66
N VAL A 192 5.62 7.12 -21.50
CA VAL A 192 6.39 7.57 -20.33
C VAL A 192 5.63 7.31 -19.04
N MET A 193 4.34 7.67 -18.99
CA MET A 193 3.49 7.44 -17.82
C MET A 193 3.41 5.95 -17.47
N VAL A 194 3.10 5.08 -18.44
CA VAL A 194 2.98 3.62 -18.22
C VAL A 194 4.33 3.04 -17.78
N PHE A 195 5.43 3.47 -18.40
CA PHE A 195 6.76 3.02 -18.03
C PHE A 195 7.11 3.39 -16.58
N LEU A 196 6.82 4.63 -16.16
CA LEU A 196 7.07 5.09 -14.79
C LEU A 196 6.29 4.29 -13.76
N VAL A 197 4.99 4.07 -13.97
CA VAL A 197 4.19 3.29 -13.01
C VAL A 197 4.57 1.82 -13.00
N ILE A 198 5.03 1.24 -14.11
CA ILE A 198 5.60 -0.13 -14.13
C ILE A 198 6.89 -0.14 -13.32
N TYR A 199 7.82 0.77 -13.60
CA TYR A 199 9.09 0.87 -12.88
C TYR A 199 8.86 0.95 -11.36
N PHE A 200 8.01 1.87 -10.91
CA PHE A 200 7.71 2.02 -9.47
C PHE A 200 6.90 0.85 -8.92
N GLY A 201 6.01 0.23 -9.70
CA GLY A 201 5.25 -0.95 -9.32
C GLY A 201 6.13 -2.18 -9.07
N PHE A 202 7.17 -2.37 -9.88
CA PHE A 202 8.17 -3.43 -9.66
C PHE A 202 9.19 -3.06 -8.59
N LYS A 203 9.52 -1.77 -8.45
CA LYS A 203 10.41 -1.29 -7.39
C LYS A 203 9.78 -1.45 -6.00
N HIS A 204 8.48 -1.21 -5.88
CA HIS A 204 7.74 -1.29 -4.62
C HIS A 204 6.37 -1.95 -4.81
N GLN A 205 6.14 -3.09 -4.16
CA GLN A 205 4.90 -3.87 -4.26
C GLN A 205 3.63 -3.04 -3.98
N ARG A 206 3.68 -2.07 -3.07
CA ARG A 206 2.57 -1.15 -2.79
C ARG A 206 2.12 -0.29 -3.99
N HIS A 207 2.97 -0.08 -5.00
CA HIS A 207 2.63 0.74 -6.17
C HIS A 207 2.00 -0.06 -7.32
N THR A 208 1.95 -1.40 -7.21
CA THR A 208 1.32 -2.28 -8.21
C THR A 208 -0.14 -1.93 -8.50
N ILE A 209 -0.85 -1.42 -7.50
CA ILE A 209 -2.24 -0.94 -7.61
C ILE A 209 -2.31 0.25 -8.58
N LEU A 210 -1.40 1.22 -8.46
CA LEU A 210 -1.34 2.38 -9.36
C LEU A 210 -0.95 1.95 -10.78
N THR A 211 -0.05 0.98 -10.90
CA THR A 211 0.31 0.36 -12.19
C THR A 211 -0.90 -0.27 -12.87
N ALA A 212 -1.70 -1.05 -12.13
CA ALA A 212 -2.90 -1.69 -12.66
C ALA A 212 -3.96 -0.67 -13.13
N ILE A 213 -4.15 0.44 -12.40
CA ILE A 213 -5.04 1.53 -12.83
C ILE A 213 -4.60 2.06 -14.19
N VAL A 214 -3.34 2.49 -14.32
CA VAL A 214 -2.86 3.06 -15.58
C VAL A 214 -2.90 2.06 -16.73
N LEU A 215 -2.52 0.80 -16.48
CA LEU A 215 -2.56 -0.26 -17.50
C LEU A 215 -3.99 -0.55 -17.98
N THR A 216 -5.00 -0.45 -17.12
CA THR A 216 -6.40 -0.66 -17.52
C THR A 216 -7.03 0.51 -18.28
N PHE A 217 -6.47 1.73 -18.19
CA PHE A 217 -6.79 2.83 -19.11
C PHE A 217 -6.11 2.66 -20.48
N TYR A 218 -4.90 2.09 -20.51
CA TYR A 218 -4.06 2.02 -21.70
C TYR A 218 -4.29 0.76 -22.55
N LEU A 219 -4.17 -0.42 -21.95
CA LEU A 219 -4.11 -1.70 -22.67
C LEU A 219 -5.38 -2.01 -23.48
N PRO A 220 -6.62 -1.84 -22.96
CA PRO A 220 -7.80 -2.21 -23.73
C PRO A 220 -7.91 -1.42 -25.02
N LEU A 221 -7.58 -0.12 -25.01
CA LEU A 221 -7.63 0.72 -26.21
C LEU A 221 -6.59 0.32 -27.26
N VAL A 222 -5.35 0.08 -26.84
CA VAL A 222 -4.26 -0.21 -27.78
C VAL A 222 -4.37 -1.62 -28.35
N LEU A 223 -4.66 -2.62 -27.51
CA LEU A 223 -4.82 -4.00 -27.95
C LEU A 223 -6.07 -4.20 -28.82
N SER A 224 -7.16 -3.47 -28.55
CA SER A 224 -8.35 -3.51 -29.41
C SER A 224 -8.05 -3.01 -30.83
N LYS A 225 -7.28 -1.93 -30.96
CA LYS A 225 -6.83 -1.44 -32.27
C LYS A 225 -5.89 -2.44 -32.96
N GLY A 226 -4.97 -3.03 -32.21
CA GLY A 226 -4.06 -4.07 -32.72
C GLY A 226 -4.80 -5.29 -33.29
N LEU A 227 -5.83 -5.77 -32.60
CA LEU A 227 -6.66 -6.89 -33.09
C LEU A 227 -7.39 -6.57 -34.39
N ILE A 228 -7.91 -5.35 -34.54
CA ILE A 228 -8.57 -4.93 -35.78
C ILE A 228 -7.57 -4.93 -36.95
N LEU A 229 -6.37 -4.39 -36.72
CA LEU A 229 -5.32 -4.33 -37.74
C LEU A 229 -4.78 -5.72 -38.11
N TRP A 230 -4.75 -6.66 -37.17
CA TRP A 230 -4.26 -8.02 -37.41
C TRP A 230 -5.32 -8.95 -38.04
N GLY A 231 -6.60 -8.65 -37.83
CA GLY A 231 -7.71 -9.51 -38.21
C GLY A 231 -8.76 -8.83 -39.07
N GLU A 232 -8.38 -8.12 -40.14
CA GLU A 232 -9.35 -7.52 -41.08
C GLU A 232 -10.40 -8.55 -41.56
N ASN A 233 -9.97 -9.80 -41.79
CA ASN A 233 -10.84 -10.93 -42.14
C ASN A 233 -11.78 -11.40 -41.02
N TYR A 234 -11.47 -11.14 -39.75
CA TYR A 234 -12.25 -11.57 -38.58
C TYR A 234 -12.97 -10.42 -37.87
N SER A 235 -12.88 -9.19 -38.40
CA SER A 235 -13.54 -7.99 -37.87
C SER A 235 -15.04 -8.17 -37.61
N HIS A 236 -15.70 -9.05 -38.38
CA HIS A 236 -17.11 -9.42 -38.21
C HIS A 236 -17.40 -10.23 -36.93
N LEU A 237 -16.45 -11.07 -36.46
CA LEU A 237 -16.56 -11.79 -35.18
C LEU A 237 -16.51 -10.84 -33.97
N PHE A 238 -16.02 -9.62 -34.20
CA PHE A 238 -15.86 -8.59 -33.18
C PHE A 238 -16.82 -7.40 -33.35
N LYS A 239 -17.88 -7.55 -34.16
CA LYS A 239 -18.98 -6.58 -34.19
C LYS A 239 -19.60 -6.50 -32.81
N THR A 240 -19.52 -5.33 -32.20
CA THR A 240 -19.91 -5.13 -30.80
C THR A 240 -21.14 -4.24 -30.75
N GLY A 241 -22.24 -4.81 -30.23
CA GLY A 241 -23.42 -4.04 -29.83
C GLY A 241 -23.12 -3.16 -28.61
N ASN A 242 -24.17 -2.63 -27.95
CA ASN A 242 -23.97 -1.86 -26.73
C ASN A 242 -23.58 -2.77 -25.54
N TRP A 243 -22.28 -2.99 -25.37
CA TRP A 243 -21.69 -3.79 -24.30
C TRP A 243 -21.53 -3.05 -22.96
N MET A 244 -22.03 -1.82 -22.86
CA MET A 244 -21.86 -1.01 -21.65
C MET A 244 -22.49 -1.66 -20.42
N VAL A 245 -23.73 -2.16 -20.53
CA VAL A 245 -24.41 -2.85 -19.43
C VAL A 245 -23.86 -4.27 -19.22
N PRO A 246 -23.74 -5.14 -20.25
CA PRO A 246 -23.23 -6.50 -20.05
C PRO A 246 -21.82 -6.57 -19.44
N ALA A 247 -20.89 -5.72 -19.90
CA ALA A 247 -19.53 -5.72 -19.36
C ALA A 247 -19.50 -5.32 -17.88
N GLN A 248 -20.31 -4.33 -17.48
CA GLN A 248 -20.46 -3.92 -16.08
C GLN A 248 -21.07 -5.05 -15.24
N LEU A 249 -22.09 -5.74 -15.75
CA LEU A 249 -22.71 -6.87 -15.04
C LEU A 249 -21.72 -8.03 -14.85
N ILE A 250 -20.94 -8.38 -15.87
CA ILE A 250 -19.93 -9.45 -15.77
C ILE A 250 -18.88 -9.09 -14.71
N LEU A 251 -18.35 -7.86 -14.74
CA LEU A 251 -17.36 -7.42 -13.77
C LEU A 251 -17.95 -7.29 -12.36
N LEU A 252 -19.21 -6.85 -12.23
CA LEU A 252 -19.94 -6.81 -10.97
C LEU A 252 -20.11 -8.22 -10.40
N VAL A 253 -20.56 -9.18 -11.20
CA VAL A 253 -20.70 -10.59 -10.80
C VAL A 253 -19.35 -11.15 -10.36
N PHE A 254 -18.29 -10.93 -11.13
CA PHE A 254 -16.93 -11.38 -10.76
C PHE A 254 -16.46 -10.80 -9.42
N MET A 255 -16.68 -9.50 -9.20
CA MET A 255 -16.38 -8.86 -7.92
C MET A 255 -17.27 -9.36 -6.78
N CYS A 256 -18.56 -9.61 -7.03
CA CYS A 256 -19.47 -10.21 -6.06
C CYS A 256 -19.01 -11.61 -5.66
N LEU A 257 -18.52 -12.44 -6.59
CA LEU A 257 -17.97 -13.76 -6.29
C LEU A 257 -16.74 -13.67 -5.38
N GLN A 258 -15.82 -12.74 -5.64
CA GLN A 258 -14.68 -12.48 -4.75
C GLN A 258 -15.12 -11.96 -3.38
N PHE A 259 -16.12 -11.08 -3.36
CA PHE A 259 -16.69 -10.56 -2.12
C PHE A 259 -17.37 -11.67 -1.29
N LEU A 260 -18.08 -12.59 -1.94
CA LEU A 260 -18.74 -13.72 -1.29
C LEU A 260 -17.74 -14.69 -0.65
N ASP A 261 -16.58 -14.93 -1.28
CA ASP A 261 -15.49 -15.71 -0.66
C ASP A 261 -14.99 -15.04 0.64
N GLY A 262 -14.75 -13.73 0.59
CA GLY A 262 -14.41 -12.96 1.79
C GLY A 262 -15.53 -12.99 2.84
N TYR A 263 -16.78 -12.79 2.42
CA TYR A 263 -17.95 -12.83 3.30
C TYR A 263 -18.09 -14.18 4.01
N LYS A 264 -17.92 -15.30 3.30
CA LYS A 264 -17.96 -16.64 3.90
C LYS A 264 -16.91 -16.78 5.01
N LYS A 265 -15.67 -16.34 4.76
CA LYS A 265 -14.59 -16.35 5.76
C LYS A 265 -14.93 -15.53 7.01
N TYR A 266 -15.53 -14.35 6.85
CA TYR A 266 -15.94 -13.53 8.01
C TYR A 266 -17.18 -14.09 8.71
N SER A 267 -18.18 -14.56 7.95
CA SER A 267 -19.43 -15.09 8.49
C SER A 267 -19.20 -16.36 9.32
N GLN A 268 -18.26 -17.23 8.90
CA GLN A 268 -17.85 -18.40 9.67
C GLN A 268 -17.30 -18.03 11.05
N ASN A 269 -16.70 -16.85 11.17
CA ASN A 269 -16.14 -16.32 12.41
C ASN A 269 -17.06 -15.31 13.10
N GLN A 270 -18.36 -15.34 12.81
CA GLN A 270 -19.35 -14.40 13.37
C GLN A 270 -18.99 -12.92 13.17
N PHE A 271 -18.29 -12.60 12.06
CA PHE A 271 -17.76 -11.28 11.75
C PHE A 271 -16.76 -10.73 12.78
N LYS A 272 -16.21 -11.58 13.64
CA LYS A 272 -15.11 -11.22 14.55
C LYS A 272 -13.81 -11.17 13.77
N ILE A 273 -12.99 -10.16 14.03
CA ILE A 273 -11.62 -10.12 13.50
C ILE A 273 -10.82 -11.15 14.31
N LEU A 274 -10.14 -12.07 13.63
CA LEU A 274 -9.32 -13.06 14.32
C LEU A 274 -7.87 -12.57 14.46
N VAL A 275 -7.33 -12.75 15.66
CA VAL A 275 -5.93 -12.53 16.00
C VAL A 275 -5.28 -13.90 16.08
N GLU A 276 -4.37 -14.17 15.15
CA GLU A 276 -3.65 -15.45 15.11
C GLU A 276 -2.51 -15.46 16.14
N PRO A 277 -2.50 -16.38 17.13
CA PRO A 277 -1.46 -16.42 18.16
C PRO A 277 -0.09 -16.83 17.67
N GLN A 278 0.03 -17.28 16.42
CA GLN A 278 1.31 -17.54 15.79
C GLN A 278 1.96 -16.25 15.24
N VAL A 279 1.18 -15.18 15.11
CA VAL A 279 1.62 -13.89 14.54
C VAL A 279 1.79 -12.84 15.63
N TYR A 280 0.88 -12.79 16.60
CA TYR A 280 0.85 -11.79 17.68
C TYR A 280 1.07 -12.43 19.06
N PRO A 281 1.79 -11.76 19.99
CA PRO A 281 2.21 -12.28 21.30
C PRO A 281 1.07 -12.37 22.32
N SER A 282 -0.07 -12.96 21.94
CA SER A 282 -1.31 -12.97 22.72
C SER A 282 -1.17 -13.68 24.08
N TYR A 283 -0.39 -14.76 24.15
CA TYR A 283 -0.12 -15.50 25.39
C TYR A 283 0.77 -14.69 26.35
N LEU A 284 1.88 -14.14 25.85
CA LEU A 284 2.72 -13.19 26.61
C LEU A 284 1.89 -12.02 27.16
N ILE A 285 0.99 -11.45 26.36
CA ILE A 285 0.15 -10.35 26.82
C ILE A 285 -0.84 -10.77 27.90
N GLN A 286 -1.43 -11.96 27.78
CA GLN A 286 -2.27 -12.50 28.84
C GLN A 286 -1.48 -12.70 30.12
N PHE A 287 -0.27 -13.26 30.02
CA PHE A 287 0.65 -13.41 31.15
C PHE A 287 0.99 -12.07 31.82
N MET A 288 1.31 -11.03 31.04
CA MET A 288 1.58 -9.70 31.60
C MET A 288 0.36 -9.10 32.31
N LYS A 289 -0.85 -9.33 31.78
CA LYS A 289 -2.09 -8.85 32.40
C LYS A 289 -2.43 -9.57 33.69
N GLU A 290 -2.30 -10.90 33.70
CA GLU A 290 -2.59 -11.74 34.88
C GLU A 290 -1.64 -11.43 36.05
N ASN A 291 -0.42 -10.96 35.76
CA ASN A 291 0.57 -10.54 36.75
C ASN A 291 0.65 -9.01 36.93
N GLU A 292 -0.28 -8.26 36.35
CA GLU A 292 -0.37 -6.78 36.46
C GLU A 292 0.92 -6.02 36.11
N PHE A 293 1.71 -6.54 35.18
CA PHE A 293 2.96 -5.88 34.75
C PHE A 293 2.68 -4.61 33.97
N LYS A 294 3.25 -3.49 34.45
CA LYS A 294 3.14 -2.16 33.86
C LYS A 294 4.51 -1.49 33.86
N GLY A 295 4.83 -0.75 32.79
CA GLY A 295 6.09 -0.02 32.69
C GLY A 295 6.43 0.38 31.26
N ASN A 296 7.72 0.67 31.05
CA ASN A 296 8.27 0.99 29.73
C ASN A 296 8.70 -0.31 29.04
N ILE A 297 8.07 -0.63 27.91
CA ILE A 297 8.24 -1.89 27.19
C ILE A 297 8.92 -1.62 25.85
N LEU A 298 10.12 -2.18 25.69
CA LEU A 298 10.78 -2.27 24.38
C LEU A 298 10.19 -3.43 23.59
N VAL A 299 9.72 -3.13 22.37
CA VAL A 299 8.99 -4.09 21.54
C VAL A 299 9.50 -4.14 20.10
N PRO A 300 9.37 -5.28 19.40
CA PRO A 300 9.55 -5.33 17.96
C PRO A 300 8.54 -4.41 17.28
N PHE A 301 8.99 -3.69 16.27
CA PHE A 301 8.20 -2.67 15.55
C PHE A 301 6.79 -3.15 15.17
N ASP A 302 6.66 -4.37 14.68
CA ASP A 302 5.43 -4.95 14.16
C ASP A 302 4.45 -5.47 15.24
N TRP A 303 4.86 -5.45 16.51
CA TRP A 303 3.98 -5.73 17.65
C TRP A 303 3.56 -4.48 18.41
N GLY A 304 4.10 -3.30 18.06
CA GLY A 304 3.86 -2.03 18.75
C GLY A 304 2.38 -1.69 18.97
N GLU A 305 1.60 -1.60 17.89
CA GLU A 305 0.19 -1.25 17.97
C GLU A 305 -0.64 -2.27 18.75
N TYR A 306 -0.30 -3.55 18.62
CA TYR A 306 -0.99 -4.62 19.35
C TYR A 306 -0.77 -4.45 20.87
N LEU A 307 0.45 -4.12 21.28
CA LEU A 307 0.81 -3.89 22.68
C LEU A 307 0.20 -2.60 23.22
N ILE A 308 0.21 -1.49 22.45
CA ILE A 308 -0.47 -0.24 22.83
C ILE A 308 -1.94 -0.51 23.14
N TRP A 309 -2.60 -1.29 22.29
CA TRP A 309 -4.01 -1.60 22.47
C TRP A 309 -4.27 -2.53 23.67
N LYS A 310 -3.46 -3.57 23.85
CA LYS A 310 -3.68 -4.54 24.93
C LYS A 310 -3.20 -4.05 26.29
N LEU A 311 -2.17 -3.22 26.35
CA LEU A 311 -1.55 -2.71 27.57
C LEU A 311 -1.58 -1.16 27.57
N PRO A 312 -2.77 -0.54 27.65
CA PRO A 312 -2.90 0.92 27.56
C PRO A 312 -2.23 1.68 28.71
N ASP A 313 -1.99 1.00 29.84
CA ASP A 313 -1.29 1.56 31.00
C ASP A 313 0.24 1.45 30.90
N SER A 314 0.77 0.97 29.78
CA SER A 314 2.22 0.79 29.55
C SER A 314 2.72 1.70 28.42
N ASN A 315 3.96 2.18 28.56
CA ASN A 315 4.62 2.96 27.52
C ASN A 315 5.32 2.02 26.55
N ILE A 316 4.91 2.06 25.27
CA ILE A 316 5.45 1.17 24.23
C ILE A 316 6.50 1.93 23.42
N SER A 317 7.67 1.33 23.21
CA SER A 317 8.84 1.99 22.62
C SER A 317 8.65 2.51 21.20
N ILE A 318 7.85 1.83 20.39
CA ILE A 318 7.63 2.15 18.97
C ILE A 318 6.34 1.49 18.47
N ASP A 319 5.76 2.03 17.40
CA ASP A 319 4.64 1.46 16.65
C ASP A 319 4.65 1.93 15.18
N GLY A 320 3.74 1.40 14.36
CA GLY A 320 3.63 1.68 12.93
C GLY A 320 3.20 3.08 12.50
N ARG A 321 2.99 4.04 13.42
CA ARG A 321 3.01 5.48 13.09
C ARG A 321 4.36 5.91 12.50
N PHE A 322 5.43 5.14 12.74
CA PHE A 322 6.72 5.24 12.05
C PHE A 322 7.24 6.70 12.02
N ARG A 323 7.72 7.19 10.87
CA ARG A 323 8.26 8.56 10.69
C ARG A 323 7.27 9.70 10.97
N THR A 324 5.99 9.42 11.16
CA THR A 324 5.01 10.44 11.57
C THR A 324 5.10 10.71 13.08
N ALA A 325 5.56 9.75 13.88
CA ALA A 325 5.66 9.87 15.34
C ALA A 325 7.09 9.75 15.87
N TYR A 326 7.99 9.08 15.14
CA TYR A 326 9.31 8.69 15.61
C TYR A 326 10.42 9.23 14.69
N PRO A 327 11.49 9.84 15.25
CA PRO A 327 12.69 10.17 14.50
C PRO A 327 13.36 8.93 13.91
N GLU A 328 14.05 9.10 12.77
CA GLU A 328 14.76 8.00 12.10
C GLU A 328 15.80 7.31 12.99
N THR A 329 16.41 8.07 13.92
CA THR A 329 17.35 7.55 14.90
C THR A 329 16.72 6.49 15.82
N ILE A 330 15.51 6.73 16.31
CA ILE A 330 14.77 5.82 17.19
C ILE A 330 14.33 4.57 16.44
N ILE A 331 13.82 4.74 15.22
CA ILE A 331 13.45 3.63 14.34
C ILE A 331 14.66 2.72 14.09
N ASN A 332 15.79 3.31 13.72
CA ASN A 332 17.02 2.57 13.44
C ASN A 332 17.58 1.89 14.68
N TRP A 333 17.57 2.55 15.84
CA TRP A 333 18.04 1.93 17.08
C TRP A 333 17.14 0.78 17.52
N ASN A 334 15.81 0.91 17.43
CA ASN A 334 14.88 -0.19 17.71
C ASN A 334 15.16 -1.38 16.78
N GLN A 335 15.27 -1.16 15.47
CA GLN A 335 15.60 -2.22 14.50
C GLN A 335 16.95 -2.90 14.82
N LYS A 336 17.95 -2.12 15.25
CA LYS A 336 19.25 -2.67 15.62
C LYS A 336 19.18 -3.52 16.89
N VAL A 337 18.37 -3.17 17.90
CA VAL A 337 18.19 -4.06 19.07
C VAL A 337 17.73 -5.45 18.62
N TYR A 338 16.86 -5.50 17.60
CA TYR A 338 16.31 -6.76 17.07
C TYR A 338 17.12 -7.39 15.92
N SER A 339 18.29 -6.83 15.59
CA SER A 339 19.11 -7.30 14.47
C SER A 339 19.80 -8.63 14.77
N ILE A 340 19.72 -9.58 13.83
CA ILE A 340 20.39 -10.88 13.92
C ILE A 340 21.92 -10.75 13.83
N LYS A 341 22.41 -9.85 12.98
CA LYS A 341 23.85 -9.77 12.64
C LYS A 341 24.64 -8.88 13.59
N ASN A 342 24.05 -7.75 13.98
CA ASN A 342 24.74 -6.70 14.75
C ASN A 342 23.73 -6.07 15.74
N PRO A 343 23.40 -6.75 16.86
CA PRO A 343 22.56 -6.16 17.89
C PRO A 343 23.25 -4.94 18.53
N ASP A 344 22.51 -3.85 18.74
CA ASP A 344 23.00 -2.62 19.39
C ASP A 344 22.00 -2.18 20.46
N THR A 345 22.46 -2.05 21.71
CA THR A 345 21.63 -1.71 22.88
C THR A 345 21.60 -0.22 23.20
N LYS A 346 22.12 0.66 22.33
CA LYS A 346 22.07 2.12 22.56
C LYS A 346 20.70 2.64 22.99
N LEU A 347 19.62 2.08 22.45
CA LEU A 347 18.26 2.48 22.83
C LEU A 347 17.97 2.22 24.32
N LEU A 348 18.42 1.07 24.85
CA LEU A 348 18.24 0.68 26.25
C LEU A 348 19.01 1.59 27.21
N ASN A 349 20.12 2.18 26.75
CA ASN A 349 20.94 3.09 27.56
C ASN A 349 20.39 4.52 27.57
N GLN A 350 19.64 4.93 26.55
CA GLN A 350 19.11 6.29 26.44
C GLN A 350 17.71 6.47 26.98
N TYR A 351 16.90 5.40 27.00
CA TYR A 351 15.52 5.45 27.44
C TYR A 351 15.26 4.45 28.57
N PRO A 352 14.53 4.86 29.63
CA PRO A 352 14.15 3.95 30.70
C PRO A 352 13.35 2.79 30.10
N THR A 353 13.81 1.58 30.35
CA THR A 353 13.19 0.34 29.85
C THR A 353 13.09 -0.62 31.03
N ASP A 354 11.88 -1.11 31.28
CA ASP A 354 11.57 -2.02 32.37
C ASP A 354 11.43 -3.46 31.86
N PHE A 355 10.87 -3.59 30.65
CA PHE A 355 10.63 -4.85 29.99
C PHE A 355 11.14 -4.85 28.55
N ILE A 356 11.66 -5.99 28.09
CA ILE A 356 11.96 -6.23 26.68
C ILE A 356 11.15 -7.42 26.21
N VAL A 357 10.35 -7.20 25.17
CA VAL A 357 9.67 -8.25 24.42
C VAL A 357 10.50 -8.58 23.19
N THR A 358 10.72 -9.87 22.95
CA THR A 358 11.44 -10.35 21.77
C THR A 358 10.67 -11.48 21.10
N ARG A 359 11.03 -11.77 19.84
CA ARG A 359 10.59 -12.97 19.13
C ARG A 359 11.48 -14.15 19.52
N LYS A 360 10.89 -15.31 19.84
CA LYS A 360 11.59 -16.53 20.29
C LYS A 360 12.77 -16.91 19.38
N LYS A 361 12.57 -16.81 18.05
CA LYS A 361 13.50 -17.29 17.02
C LYS A 361 14.59 -16.27 16.61
N VAL A 362 14.74 -15.13 17.29
CA VAL A 362 15.66 -14.07 16.87
C VAL A 362 16.86 -14.00 17.82
N THR A 363 18.06 -13.79 17.28
CA THR A 363 19.37 -13.71 17.98
C THR A 363 19.44 -12.79 19.21
N PRO A 364 18.69 -11.67 19.33
CA PRO A 364 18.68 -10.86 20.54
C PRO A 364 18.40 -11.67 21.80
N ASN A 365 17.68 -12.80 21.70
CA ASN A 365 17.48 -13.71 22.82
C ASN A 365 18.79 -14.25 23.41
N ASN A 366 19.77 -14.59 22.57
CA ASN A 366 21.05 -15.10 23.05
C ASN A 366 21.89 -13.96 23.65
N TYR A 367 21.88 -12.78 23.03
CA TYR A 367 22.60 -11.62 23.54
C TYR A 367 22.02 -11.15 24.89
N LEU A 368 20.69 -11.03 24.99
CA LEU A 368 20.02 -10.62 26.23
C LEU A 368 20.07 -11.71 27.30
N ALA A 369 20.02 -12.99 26.94
CA ALA A 369 20.20 -14.07 27.91
C ALA A 369 21.60 -14.11 28.52
N ASN A 370 22.61 -13.62 27.79
CA ASN A 370 23.98 -13.49 28.27
C ASN A 370 24.26 -12.12 28.91
N ASN A 371 23.28 -11.21 28.92
CA ASN A 371 23.45 -9.87 29.47
C ASN A 371 23.15 -9.90 30.98
N GLU A 372 24.07 -9.36 31.78
CA GLU A 372 23.92 -9.35 33.24
C GLU A 372 22.81 -8.42 33.75
N GLU A 373 22.21 -7.54 32.95
CA GLU A 373 21.17 -6.62 33.40
C GLU A 373 19.73 -7.14 33.23
N TRP A 374 19.53 -8.18 32.42
CA TRP A 374 18.21 -8.62 31.96
C TRP A 374 17.95 -10.08 32.32
N ILE A 375 16.79 -10.35 32.93
CA ILE A 375 16.38 -11.69 33.32
C ILE A 375 15.16 -12.09 32.49
N LYS A 376 15.24 -13.24 31.81
CA LYS A 376 14.10 -13.83 31.09
C LYS A 376 13.13 -14.43 32.10
N ILE A 377 11.90 -13.91 32.13
CA ILE A 377 10.86 -14.34 33.08
C ILE A 377 9.70 -15.09 32.42
N TYR A 378 9.60 -15.03 31.10
CA TYR A 378 8.56 -15.74 30.35
C TYR A 378 9.03 -16.07 28.92
N GLU A 379 8.57 -17.21 28.41
CA GLU A 379 8.76 -17.61 27.02
C GLU A 379 7.61 -18.51 26.56
N ASP A 380 7.06 -18.21 25.38
CA ASP A 380 6.07 -19.06 24.70
C ASP A 380 6.60 -19.56 23.33
N LEU A 381 5.71 -19.96 22.42
CA LEU A 381 6.10 -20.45 21.08
C LEU A 381 6.63 -19.35 20.15
N ILE A 382 6.27 -18.09 20.38
CA ILE A 382 6.55 -16.97 19.48
C ILE A 382 7.33 -15.84 20.14
N ALA A 383 7.22 -15.65 21.46
CA ALA A 383 7.73 -14.49 22.17
C ALA A 383 8.46 -14.86 23.46
N SER A 384 9.34 -13.95 23.89
CA SER A 384 10.03 -14.00 25.18
C SER A 384 9.91 -12.64 25.87
N LEU A 385 9.81 -12.65 27.20
CA LEU A 385 9.77 -11.45 28.04
C LEU A 385 10.99 -11.43 28.97
N PHE A 386 11.69 -10.31 28.95
CA PHE A 386 12.79 -10.01 29.86
C PHE A 386 12.40 -8.83 30.75
N VAL A 387 12.83 -8.88 32.01
CA VAL A 387 12.69 -7.78 32.98
C VAL A 387 14.07 -7.30 33.41
N LYS A 388 14.19 -6.00 33.68
CA LYS A 388 15.44 -5.41 34.20
C LYS A 388 15.69 -5.83 35.64
N LYS A 389 16.95 -6.11 36.00
CA LYS A 389 17.33 -6.65 37.33
C LYS A 389 16.91 -5.83 38.55
N ASN A 390 16.64 -4.54 38.39
CA ASN A 390 16.23 -3.64 39.47
C ASN A 390 14.75 -3.77 39.87
N HIS A 391 14.00 -4.71 39.29
CA HIS A 391 12.60 -4.98 39.63
C HIS A 391 12.48 -6.06 40.72
N ASP A 392 12.94 -5.75 41.93
CA ASP A 392 13.05 -6.72 43.04
C ASP A 392 11.75 -7.45 43.36
N ALA A 393 10.61 -6.75 43.32
CA ALA A 393 9.29 -7.36 43.58
C ALA A 393 8.95 -8.44 42.55
N ILE A 394 9.11 -8.12 41.25
CA ILE A 394 8.85 -9.05 40.14
C ILE A 394 9.82 -10.24 40.21
N LEU A 395 11.11 -9.99 40.48
CA LEU A 395 12.11 -11.05 40.58
C LEU A 395 11.91 -11.93 41.81
N LYS A 396 11.42 -11.37 42.91
CA LYS A 396 11.04 -12.16 44.08
C LYS A 396 9.90 -13.11 43.72
N ASP A 397 8.89 -12.66 43.00
CA ASP A 397 7.79 -13.51 42.58
C ASP A 397 8.22 -14.56 41.55
N PHE A 398 9.12 -14.20 40.61
CA PHE A 398 9.75 -15.13 39.68
C PHE A 398 10.54 -16.24 40.40
N ASN A 399 11.43 -15.87 41.31
CA ASN A 399 12.29 -16.83 42.03
C ASN A 399 11.51 -17.75 42.98
N ASN A 400 10.31 -17.35 43.39
CA ASN A 400 9.42 -18.14 44.24
C ASN A 400 8.31 -18.86 43.46
N ASP A 401 8.36 -18.86 42.12
CA ASP A 401 7.35 -19.47 41.25
C ASP A 401 5.92 -19.00 41.55
N ARG A 402 5.77 -17.70 41.84
CA ARG A 402 4.49 -17.06 42.20
C ARG A 402 3.77 -16.39 41.03
N PHE A 403 4.29 -16.53 39.81
CA PHE A 403 3.63 -15.98 38.63
C PHE A 403 2.39 -16.77 38.22
N ILE A 404 1.38 -16.03 37.81
CA ILE A 404 0.16 -16.58 37.23
C ILE A 404 0.45 -16.87 35.75
N HIS A 405 0.51 -18.15 35.40
CA HIS A 405 0.66 -18.58 34.02
C HIS A 405 -0.70 -18.79 33.35
N PRO A 406 -0.89 -18.32 32.11
CA PRO A 406 -2.14 -18.49 31.36
C PRO A 406 -2.55 -19.96 31.28
N LYS A 407 -3.64 -20.33 31.96
CA LYS A 407 -4.19 -21.71 31.91
C LYS A 407 -5.08 -21.95 30.71
N ASN A 408 -5.69 -20.88 30.20
CA ASN A 408 -6.60 -20.89 29.06
C ASN A 408 -5.99 -20.12 27.90
N PRO A 409 -6.22 -20.55 26.64
CA PRO A 409 -5.77 -19.80 25.48
C PRO A 409 -6.41 -18.41 25.45
N PRO A 410 -5.67 -17.36 25.04
CA PRO A 410 -6.22 -16.03 24.89
C PRO A 410 -7.33 -16.05 23.83
N SER A 411 -8.30 -15.16 23.97
CA SER A 411 -9.33 -15.03 22.96
C SER A 411 -8.72 -14.67 21.61
N TYR A 412 -9.00 -15.53 20.62
CA TYR A 412 -8.65 -15.34 19.23
C TYR A 412 -9.48 -14.24 18.57
N SER A 413 -10.61 -13.85 19.15
CA SER A 413 -11.39 -12.75 18.61
C SER A 413 -10.88 -11.41 19.12
N PHE A 414 -10.54 -10.54 18.19
CA PHE A 414 -10.58 -9.11 18.43
C PHE A 414 -12.03 -8.73 18.81
N PRO A 415 -12.22 -7.93 19.88
CA PRO A 415 -13.54 -7.52 20.33
C PRO A 415 -14.26 -6.61 19.32
#